data_AF-V6KSW9-F1
#
_entry.id   AF-V6KSW9-F1
#
_cell.length_a   1.000
_cell.length_b   1.000
_cell.length_c   1.000
_cell.angle_alpha   90.00
_cell.angle_beta   90.00
_cell.angle_gamma   90.00
#
_symmetry.space_group_name_H-M   'P 1'
#
loop_
_entity.id
_entity.type
_entity.pdbx_description
1 polymer ?
#
loop_
_entity_poly.entity_id
_entity_poly.type
_entity_poly.pdbx_seq_one_letter_code
_entity_poly.pdbx_strand_id
1 'polypeptide(L)'
;MSMWRAPRRATLRAVAGTILTAVLVAPAASAVAATPAAQRAGATATVAPAAASPWRTVKLVDGSTGKIYKLGAHHYRMEIVYRGEVYARLEANQHDAGVDGNGMYVVLTLDGKVHSWTGGTHQGPGSFRLPDGSTAVVTRVGLGHYRAQIVYRGEVYARLEANQHDAGVDGNGMFVVLSMGGQISASVR
;
A
#
# COMPACT_ATOMS: atom_id res chain seq x y z
N MET A 1 -18.83 39.49 -7.37
CA MET A 1 -19.19 38.56 -8.46
C MET A 1 -18.12 38.67 -9.54
N SER A 2 -17.19 37.73 -9.59
CA SER A 2 -16.13 37.73 -10.61
C SER A 2 -16.08 36.34 -11.22
N MET A 3 -16.48 36.26 -12.49
CA MET A 3 -16.52 35.04 -13.29
C MET A 3 -15.17 34.87 -13.98
N TRP A 4 -14.53 33.71 -13.82
CA TRP A 4 -13.42 33.32 -14.69
C TRP A 4 -13.74 31.97 -15.34
N ARG A 5 -13.76 31.94 -16.68
CA ARG A 5 -13.98 30.76 -17.51
C ARG A 5 -12.69 30.34 -18.23
N ALA A 6 -12.43 29.03 -18.16
CA ALA A 6 -11.66 28.15 -19.08
C ALA A 6 -10.12 28.37 -19.20
N PRO A 7 -9.37 27.29 -19.53
CA PRO A 7 -9.29 26.85 -20.92
C PRO A 7 -9.33 25.32 -21.14
N ARG A 8 -9.93 24.91 -22.27
CA ARG A 8 -9.63 23.66 -22.99
C ARG A 8 -8.74 24.00 -24.18
N ARG A 9 -7.68 23.23 -24.43
CA ARG A 9 -7.17 22.94 -25.79
C ARG A 9 -6.21 21.75 -25.72
N ALA A 10 -6.65 20.65 -26.31
CA ALA A 10 -5.83 19.50 -26.65
C ALA A 10 -4.97 19.85 -27.88
N THR A 11 -3.73 19.38 -27.91
CA THR A 11 -2.90 19.45 -29.13
C THR A 11 -2.20 18.11 -29.31
N LEU A 12 -2.71 17.32 -30.25
CA LEU A 12 -2.00 16.21 -30.87
C LEU A 12 -0.92 16.79 -31.78
N ARG A 13 0.29 16.25 -31.72
CA ARG A 13 1.29 16.36 -32.78
C ARG A 13 1.79 14.97 -33.13
N ALA A 14 1.39 14.52 -34.32
CA ALA A 14 2.02 13.41 -35.03
C ALA A 14 3.30 13.91 -35.71
N VAL A 15 4.32 13.05 -35.75
CA VAL A 15 5.46 13.19 -36.68
C VAL A 15 5.67 11.83 -37.34
N ALA A 16 5.74 11.85 -38.66
CA ALA A 16 5.89 10.73 -39.55
C ALA A 16 7.27 10.75 -40.25
N GLY A 17 7.72 9.57 -40.68
CA GLY A 17 8.66 9.36 -41.78
C GLY A 17 9.90 8.53 -41.42
N THR A 18 10.50 7.67 -42.27
CA THR A 18 10.14 7.06 -43.56
C THR A 18 11.13 5.89 -43.81
N ILE A 19 10.59 4.72 -44.18
CA ILE A 19 11.02 3.63 -45.10
C ILE A 19 12.50 3.51 -45.55
N LEU A 20 13.04 2.28 -45.49
CA LEU A 20 13.87 1.70 -46.58
C LEU A 20 13.70 0.17 -46.68
N THR A 21 13.55 -0.31 -47.92
CA THR A 21 13.12 -1.63 -48.42
C THR A 21 14.26 -2.38 -49.10
N ALA A 22 14.29 -3.73 -49.00
CA ALA A 22 14.75 -4.71 -50.03
C ALA A 22 14.60 -6.16 -49.45
N VAL A 23 13.69 -7.03 -49.94
CA VAL A 23 13.82 -8.01 -51.06
C VAL A 23 14.94 -9.03 -50.83
N LEU A 24 14.85 -10.36 -51.03
CA LEU A 24 13.84 -11.41 -51.28
C LEU A 24 14.66 -12.74 -51.29
N VAL A 25 13.98 -13.88 -51.40
CA VAL A 25 14.44 -15.22 -51.86
C VAL A 25 14.46 -16.30 -50.77
N ALA A 26 13.41 -17.12 -50.80
CA ALA A 26 13.40 -18.49 -50.31
C ALA A 26 13.92 -19.43 -51.40
N PRO A 27 14.51 -20.58 -51.01
CA PRO A 27 14.18 -21.83 -51.66
C PRO A 27 13.79 -22.91 -50.64
N ALA A 28 12.77 -23.68 -51.00
CA ALA A 28 12.42 -24.94 -50.35
C ALA A 28 13.41 -26.04 -50.79
N ALA A 29 13.83 -26.88 -49.84
CA ALA A 29 14.43 -28.18 -50.12
C ALA A 29 14.05 -29.16 -48.99
N SER A 30 13.60 -30.34 -49.41
CA SER A 30 12.94 -31.37 -48.60
C SER A 30 13.88 -32.27 -47.79
N ALA A 31 13.41 -32.61 -46.58
CA ALA A 31 13.51 -33.87 -45.81
C ALA A 31 14.80 -34.73 -45.79
N VAL A 32 15.32 -34.95 -44.57
CA VAL A 32 15.84 -36.24 -44.07
C VAL A 32 15.42 -36.42 -42.60
N ALA A 33 14.92 -37.60 -42.26
CA ALA A 33 14.43 -37.98 -40.94
C ALA A 33 15.57 -38.24 -39.93
N ALA A 34 15.39 -37.79 -38.68
CA ALA A 34 16.10 -38.32 -37.51
C ALA A 34 15.27 -38.11 -36.22
N THR A 35 14.92 -39.24 -35.60
CA THR A 35 14.49 -39.55 -34.22
C THR A 35 14.24 -38.40 -33.23
N PRO A 36 13.11 -38.37 -32.49
CA PRO A 36 12.93 -37.44 -31.38
C PRO A 36 13.76 -37.90 -30.18
N ALA A 37 14.95 -37.33 -30.00
CA ALA A 37 15.61 -37.35 -28.70
C ALA A 37 14.89 -36.35 -27.80
N ALA A 38 14.21 -36.86 -26.77
CA ALA A 38 13.57 -36.05 -25.74
C ALA A 38 14.62 -35.12 -25.11
N GLN A 39 14.63 -33.86 -25.52
CA GLN A 39 15.45 -32.82 -24.92
C GLN A 39 14.80 -32.48 -23.58
N ARG A 40 15.21 -33.21 -22.53
CA ARG A 40 15.02 -32.81 -21.14
C ARG A 40 15.71 -31.46 -20.96
N ALA A 41 14.99 -30.39 -21.24
CA ALA A 41 15.30 -29.07 -20.71
C ALA A 41 15.21 -29.22 -19.19
N GLY A 42 16.38 -29.34 -18.56
CA GLY A 42 16.50 -29.26 -17.12
C GLY A 42 15.95 -27.90 -16.71
N ALA A 43 14.74 -27.89 -16.17
CA ALA A 43 14.22 -26.75 -15.44
C ALA A 43 15.17 -26.56 -14.25
N THR A 44 16.10 -25.63 -14.35
CA THR A 44 16.73 -25.05 -13.17
C THR A 44 15.61 -24.38 -12.39
N ALA A 45 15.05 -25.13 -11.45
CA ALA A 45 14.18 -24.59 -10.43
C ALA A 45 15.01 -23.57 -9.65
N THR A 46 14.79 -22.30 -9.96
CA THR A 46 15.27 -21.21 -9.12
C THR A 46 14.62 -21.42 -7.75
N VAL A 47 15.39 -21.96 -6.80
CA VAL A 47 14.95 -22.09 -5.41
C VAL A 47 14.67 -20.68 -4.94
N ALA A 48 13.39 -20.37 -4.72
CA ALA A 48 12.99 -19.12 -4.11
C ALA A 48 13.80 -18.96 -2.80
N PRO A 49 14.44 -17.82 -2.55
CA PRO A 49 15.24 -17.64 -1.35
C PRO A 49 14.37 -17.93 -0.13
N ALA A 50 14.92 -18.70 0.81
CA ALA A 50 14.24 -19.00 2.06
C ALA A 50 13.82 -17.67 2.71
N ALA A 51 12.52 -17.53 2.97
CA ALA A 51 12.01 -16.32 3.62
C ALA A 51 12.76 -16.13 4.94
N ALA A 52 13.39 -14.95 5.09
CA ALA A 52 14.07 -14.59 6.33
C ALA A 52 13.12 -14.80 7.52
N SER A 53 13.60 -15.34 8.64
CA SER A 53 12.77 -15.52 9.83
C SER A 53 12.31 -14.16 10.36
N PRO A 54 11.07 -14.04 10.86
CA PRO A 54 10.59 -12.79 11.44
C PRO A 54 11.43 -12.44 12.67
N TRP A 55 11.77 -11.16 12.81
CA TRP A 55 12.43 -10.62 14.00
C TRP A 55 11.56 -10.79 15.24
N ARG A 56 10.24 -10.62 15.08
CA ARG A 56 9.26 -10.94 16.13
C ARG A 56 7.90 -11.29 15.54
N THR A 57 7.08 -11.92 16.36
CA THR A 57 5.69 -12.26 16.03
C THR A 57 4.77 -11.70 17.11
N VAL A 58 3.61 -11.16 16.71
CA VAL A 58 2.58 -10.64 17.61
C VAL A 58 1.21 -11.21 17.25
N LYS A 59 0.33 -11.34 18.26
CA LYS A 59 -1.09 -11.62 18.02
C LYS A 59 -1.86 -10.33 17.84
N LEU A 60 -2.68 -10.27 16.80
CA LEU A 60 -3.58 -9.15 16.56
C LEU A 60 -4.94 -9.41 17.21
N VAL A 61 -5.75 -8.36 17.30
CA VAL A 61 -7.06 -8.37 17.97
C VAL A 61 -8.05 -9.39 17.38
N ASP A 62 -7.92 -9.72 16.10
CA ASP A 62 -8.73 -10.73 15.40
C ASP A 62 -8.20 -12.17 15.55
N GLY A 63 -7.10 -12.36 16.30
CA GLY A 63 -6.42 -13.64 16.48
C GLY A 63 -5.42 -14.00 15.36
N SER A 64 -5.34 -13.20 14.30
CA SER A 64 -4.32 -13.32 13.26
C SER A 64 -2.92 -13.02 13.83
N THR A 65 -1.91 -13.25 13.01
CA THR A 65 -0.52 -13.24 13.42
C THR A 65 0.25 -12.20 12.61
N GLY A 66 0.73 -11.15 13.27
CA GLY A 66 1.65 -10.18 12.69
C GLY A 66 3.08 -10.69 12.74
N LYS A 67 3.66 -11.04 11.58
CA LYS A 67 5.08 -11.36 11.43
C LYS A 67 5.85 -10.09 11.09
N ILE A 68 6.81 -9.71 11.92
CA ILE A 68 7.51 -8.44 11.79
C ILE A 68 8.96 -8.70 11.44
N TYR A 69 9.44 -8.05 10.40
CA TYR A 69 10.79 -8.13 9.88
C TYR A 69 11.46 -6.78 10.08
N LYS A 70 12.64 -6.79 10.72
CA LYS A 70 13.48 -5.60 10.85
C LYS A 70 14.35 -5.49 9.62
N LEU A 71 14.16 -4.43 8.84
CA LEU A 71 14.88 -4.16 7.60
C LEU A 71 15.96 -3.08 7.79
N GLY A 72 15.84 -2.27 8.84
CA GLY A 72 16.80 -1.23 9.22
C GLY A 72 16.51 -0.63 10.60
N ALA A 73 17.17 0.48 10.96
CA ALA A 73 16.97 1.14 12.25
C ALA A 73 15.53 1.68 12.42
N HIS A 74 15.00 2.31 11.37
CA HIS A 74 13.63 2.86 11.28
C HIS A 74 12.89 2.30 10.05
N HIS A 75 13.14 1.03 9.76
CA HIS A 75 12.56 0.35 8.61
C HIS A 75 12.10 -1.05 9.03
N TYR A 76 10.80 -1.23 9.09
CA TYR A 76 10.15 -2.48 9.48
C TYR A 76 9.08 -2.83 8.47
N ARG A 77 8.93 -4.12 8.21
CA ARG A 77 7.83 -4.67 7.44
C ARG A 77 7.05 -5.61 8.32
N MET A 78 5.73 -5.53 8.26
CA MET A 78 4.85 -6.51 8.88
C MET A 78 4.02 -7.22 7.82
N GLU A 79 3.85 -8.52 7.98
CA GLU A 79 2.89 -9.34 7.26
C GLU A 79 1.81 -9.80 8.24
N ILE A 80 0.55 -9.54 7.91
CA ILE A 80 -0.61 -10.07 8.64
C ILE A 80 -0.92 -11.44 8.07
N VAL A 81 -0.78 -12.47 8.89
CA VAL A 81 -0.98 -13.87 8.49
C VAL A 81 -2.18 -14.46 9.22
N TYR A 82 -3.11 -15.02 8.47
CA TYR A 82 -4.24 -15.77 9.00
C TYR A 82 -4.37 -17.08 8.21
N ARG A 83 -4.57 -18.20 8.92
CA ARG A 83 -4.64 -19.56 8.33
C ARG A 83 -3.49 -19.92 7.36
N GLY A 84 -2.30 -19.34 7.56
CA GLY A 84 -1.11 -19.60 6.75
C GLY A 84 -0.92 -18.67 5.55
N GLU A 85 -1.90 -17.81 5.24
CA GLU A 85 -1.86 -16.89 4.11
C GLU A 85 -1.58 -15.45 4.56
N VAL A 86 -0.89 -14.67 3.72
CA VAL A 86 -0.63 -13.25 3.97
C VAL A 86 -1.81 -12.43 3.45
N TYR A 87 -2.51 -11.74 4.36
CA TYR A 87 -3.66 -10.91 4.05
C TYR A 87 -3.29 -9.47 3.73
N ALA A 88 -2.32 -8.92 4.46
CA ALA A 88 -1.89 -7.56 4.29
C ALA A 88 -0.40 -7.43 4.62
N ARG A 89 0.22 -6.40 4.03
CA ARG A 89 1.59 -6.02 4.31
C ARG A 89 1.62 -4.54 4.64
N LEU A 90 2.26 -4.21 5.75
CA LEU A 90 2.54 -2.85 6.17
C LEU A 90 4.05 -2.65 6.12
N GLU A 91 4.48 -1.46 5.74
CA GLU A 91 5.90 -1.10 5.70
C GLU A 91 6.10 0.27 6.32
N ALA A 92 6.67 0.29 7.52
CA ALA A 92 7.07 1.52 8.19
C ALA A 92 8.52 1.83 7.76
N ASN A 93 8.70 2.86 6.95
CA ASN A 93 10.01 3.27 6.43
C ASN A 93 10.20 4.78 6.63
N GLN A 94 10.92 5.15 7.69
CA GLN A 94 11.06 6.54 8.16
C GLN A 94 9.75 7.20 8.64
N HIS A 95 8.62 6.51 8.54
CA HIS A 95 7.30 6.92 9.03
C HIS A 95 6.50 5.69 9.43
N ASP A 96 5.49 5.89 10.26
CA ASP A 96 4.55 4.84 10.65
C ASP A 96 3.68 4.41 9.47
N ALA A 97 3.17 3.19 9.51
CA ALA A 97 2.26 2.65 8.52
C ALA A 97 0.97 2.15 9.18
N GLY A 98 -0.14 2.24 8.46
CA GLY A 98 -1.46 1.80 8.91
C GLY A 98 -2.17 0.95 7.88
N VAL A 99 -3.12 0.12 8.33
CA VAL A 99 -4.06 -0.58 7.44
C VAL A 99 -5.43 -0.70 8.07
N ASP A 100 -6.48 -0.56 7.27
CA ASP A 100 -7.83 -1.03 7.54
C ASP A 100 -8.04 -2.40 6.87
N GLY A 101 -7.86 -3.46 7.66
CA GLY A 101 -8.10 -4.84 7.25
C GLY A 101 -9.54 -5.26 7.52
N ASN A 102 -10.51 -4.69 6.80
CA ASN A 102 -11.95 -4.97 6.94
C ASN A 102 -12.51 -4.67 8.35
N GLY A 103 -12.23 -3.48 8.87
CA GLY A 103 -12.70 -3.02 10.19
C GLY A 103 -11.79 -3.44 11.36
N MET A 104 -10.71 -4.17 11.07
CA MET A 104 -9.55 -4.26 11.96
C MET A 104 -8.51 -3.23 11.53
N TYR A 105 -8.13 -2.37 12.46
CA TYR A 105 -7.11 -1.36 12.25
C TYR A 105 -5.80 -1.81 12.86
N VAL A 106 -4.70 -1.57 12.14
CA VAL A 106 -3.35 -1.88 12.63
C VAL A 106 -2.42 -0.73 12.31
N VAL A 107 -1.60 -0.33 13.27
CA VAL A 107 -0.46 0.57 13.05
C VAL A 107 0.83 -0.20 13.32
N LEU A 108 1.77 -0.10 12.39
CA LEU A 108 3.18 -0.47 12.55
C LEU A 108 3.97 0.82 12.69
N THR A 109 4.60 1.05 13.83
CA THR A 109 5.41 2.25 14.05
C THR A 109 6.78 2.12 13.39
N LEU A 110 7.45 3.24 13.15
CA LEU A 110 8.83 3.29 12.63
C LEU A 110 9.87 2.63 13.56
N ASP A 111 9.56 2.49 14.85
CA ASP A 111 10.36 1.72 15.83
C ASP A 111 9.99 0.23 15.84
N GLY A 112 9.10 -0.15 14.94
CA GLY A 112 8.61 -1.49 14.76
C GLY A 112 7.55 -1.90 15.76
N LYS A 113 6.98 -1.03 16.62
CA LYS A 113 5.87 -1.39 17.54
C LYS A 113 4.59 -1.64 16.75
N VAL A 114 3.69 -2.46 17.29
CA VAL A 114 2.41 -2.78 16.64
C VAL A 114 1.28 -2.57 17.62
N HIS A 115 0.22 -1.92 17.15
CA HIS A 115 -1.06 -1.80 17.84
C HIS A 115 -2.18 -2.20 16.89
N SER A 116 -3.15 -2.96 17.37
CA SER A 116 -4.29 -3.40 16.58
C SER A 116 -5.59 -3.28 17.38
N TRP A 117 -6.67 -2.83 16.74
CA TRP A 117 -7.97 -2.65 17.37
C TRP A 117 -9.12 -2.83 16.37
N THR A 118 -10.35 -2.84 16.88
CA THR A 118 -11.58 -2.82 16.11
C THR A 118 -12.51 -1.72 16.61
N GLY A 119 -13.44 -1.27 15.76
CA GLY A 119 -14.40 -0.22 16.10
C GLY A 119 -13.82 1.20 16.01
N GLY A 120 -14.59 2.19 16.47
CA GLY A 120 -14.21 3.61 16.42
C GLY A 120 -14.21 4.24 15.03
N THR A 121 -14.81 3.57 14.04
CA THR A 121 -14.77 4.00 12.64
C THR A 121 -15.74 5.13 12.35
N HIS A 122 -15.23 6.16 11.68
CA HIS A 122 -16.02 7.17 10.98
C HIS A 122 -15.79 7.06 9.47
N GLN A 123 -16.77 7.45 8.67
CA GLN A 123 -16.75 7.29 7.22
C GLN A 123 -16.87 8.64 6.51
N GLY A 124 -15.99 8.84 5.52
CA GLY A 124 -16.05 9.94 4.57
C GLY A 124 -15.49 11.26 5.10
N PRO A 125 -15.59 12.34 4.31
CA PRO A 125 -15.16 13.67 4.72
C PRO A 125 -15.98 14.20 5.88
N GLY A 126 -15.35 14.93 6.79
CA GLY A 126 -16.01 15.50 7.95
C GLY A 126 -15.07 15.78 9.10
N SER A 127 -15.63 16.22 10.22
CA SER A 127 -14.91 16.44 11.47
C SER A 127 -15.39 15.43 12.50
N PHE A 128 -14.48 14.64 13.05
CA PHE A 128 -14.78 13.54 13.95
C PHE A 128 -14.02 13.67 15.26
N ARG A 129 -14.69 13.41 16.38
CA ARG A 129 -14.06 13.45 17.71
C ARG A 129 -13.28 12.16 17.94
N LEU A 130 -12.01 12.27 18.31
CA LEU A 130 -11.18 11.13 18.66
C LEU A 130 -11.17 10.88 20.19
N PRO A 131 -10.75 9.68 20.64
CA PRO A 131 -10.83 9.32 22.06
C PRO A 131 -9.98 10.17 23.02
N ASP A 132 -8.91 10.82 22.55
CA ASP A 132 -8.09 11.77 23.35
C ASP A 132 -8.71 13.17 23.44
N GLY A 133 -9.89 13.37 22.84
CA GLY A 133 -10.50 14.68 22.73
C GLY A 133 -9.83 15.58 21.69
N SER A 134 -9.05 15.04 20.76
CA SER A 134 -8.73 15.74 19.51
C SER A 134 -9.85 15.60 18.48
N THR A 135 -9.74 16.33 17.38
CA THR A 135 -10.66 16.27 16.25
C THR A 135 -9.90 15.89 14.99
N ALA A 136 -10.31 14.84 14.31
CA ALA A 136 -9.84 14.52 12.98
C ALA A 136 -10.69 15.25 11.93
N VAL A 137 -10.06 16.08 11.11
CA VAL A 137 -10.66 16.75 9.96
C VAL A 137 -10.27 15.99 8.71
N VAL A 138 -11.21 15.21 8.17
CA VAL A 138 -11.03 14.38 6.98
C VAL A 138 -11.53 15.11 5.75
N THR A 139 -10.69 15.18 4.73
CA THR A 139 -11.01 15.76 3.42
C THR A 139 -10.80 14.71 2.33
N ARG A 140 -11.74 14.60 1.39
CA ARG A 140 -11.51 13.85 0.16
C ARG A 140 -10.72 14.72 -0.81
N VAL A 141 -9.56 14.24 -1.20
CA VAL A 141 -8.69 14.92 -2.18
C VAL A 141 -8.99 14.40 -3.58
N GLY A 142 -9.31 13.11 -3.72
CA GLY A 142 -9.61 12.46 -4.99
C GLY A 142 -10.27 11.09 -4.84
N LEU A 143 -10.29 10.31 -5.91
CA LEU A 143 -10.73 8.91 -5.87
C LEU A 143 -9.63 8.05 -5.21
N GLY A 144 -9.98 7.34 -4.14
CA GLY A 144 -8.99 6.57 -3.37
C GLY A 144 -7.96 7.45 -2.65
N HIS A 145 -8.28 8.74 -2.45
CA HIS A 145 -7.35 9.72 -1.91
C HIS A 145 -8.01 10.62 -0.88
N TYR A 146 -7.62 10.44 0.38
CA TYR A 146 -8.10 11.19 1.53
C TYR A 146 -6.93 11.75 2.33
N ARG A 147 -7.19 12.88 2.99
CA ARG A 147 -6.28 13.50 3.94
C ARG A 147 -6.99 13.71 5.25
N ALA A 148 -6.33 13.40 6.36
CA ALA A 148 -6.78 13.79 7.69
C ALA A 148 -5.78 14.75 8.32
N GLN A 149 -6.30 15.81 8.92
CA GLN A 149 -5.54 16.62 9.89
C GLN A 149 -6.09 16.32 11.26
N ILE A 150 -5.23 16.01 12.21
CA ILE A 150 -5.68 15.82 13.57
C ILE A 150 -5.34 17.07 14.39
N VAL A 151 -6.39 17.65 14.97
CA VAL A 151 -6.39 18.97 15.58
C VAL A 151 -6.65 18.83 17.08
N TYR A 152 -5.75 19.38 17.89
CA TYR A 152 -5.90 19.43 19.34
C TYR A 152 -5.68 20.87 19.81
N ARG A 153 -6.66 21.41 20.56
CA ARG A 153 -6.64 22.80 21.06
C ARG A 153 -6.37 23.86 19.98
N GLY A 154 -6.86 23.63 18.76
CA GLY A 154 -6.73 24.54 17.62
C GLY A 154 -5.47 24.32 16.76
N GLU A 155 -4.55 23.48 17.20
CA GLU A 155 -3.29 23.20 16.50
C GLU A 155 -3.33 21.85 15.79
N VAL A 156 -2.72 21.77 14.60
CA VAL A 156 -2.57 20.52 13.85
C VAL A 156 -1.38 19.75 14.39
N TYR A 157 -1.61 18.59 15.02
CA TYR A 157 -0.53 17.77 15.59
C TYR A 157 -0.05 16.67 14.64
N ALA A 158 -0.93 16.18 13.76
CA ALA A 158 -0.61 15.14 12.80
C ALA A 158 -1.35 15.35 11.49
N ARG A 159 -0.77 14.82 10.43
CA ARG A 159 -1.38 14.73 9.12
C ARG A 159 -1.21 13.32 8.59
N LEU A 160 -2.31 12.73 8.15
CA LEU A 160 -2.32 11.44 7.46
C LEU A 160 -2.75 11.67 6.02
N GLU A 161 -2.11 10.96 5.11
CA GLU A 161 -2.39 11.02 3.68
C GLU A 161 -2.61 9.59 3.19
N ALA A 162 -3.86 9.21 2.98
CA ALA A 162 -4.21 7.92 2.39
C ALA A 162 -4.39 8.11 0.88
N ASN A 163 -3.38 7.75 0.10
CA ASN A 163 -3.37 7.91 -1.36
C ASN A 163 -3.09 6.57 -2.03
N GLN A 164 -4.16 5.91 -2.51
CA GLN A 164 -4.14 4.52 -3.02
C GLN A 164 -3.67 3.46 -2.02
N HIS A 165 -3.25 3.89 -0.83
CA HIS A 165 -2.81 3.09 0.30
C HIS A 165 -3.33 3.75 1.57
N ASP A 166 -3.57 2.93 2.59
CA ASP A 166 -3.92 3.40 3.92
C ASP A 166 -2.71 4.06 4.59
N ALA A 167 -2.98 4.94 5.53
CA ALA A 167 -1.98 5.63 6.35
C ALA A 167 -2.26 5.40 7.83
N GLY A 168 -1.20 5.38 8.63
CA GLY A 168 -1.30 5.24 10.07
C GLY A 168 -0.28 6.10 10.80
N VAL A 169 -0.58 6.44 12.05
CA VAL A 169 0.35 7.18 12.92
C VAL A 169 0.16 6.79 14.38
N ASP A 170 1.25 6.75 15.14
CA ASP A 170 1.26 6.81 16.61
C ASP A 170 1.62 8.24 17.04
N GLY A 171 0.63 8.99 17.51
CA GLY A 171 0.79 10.33 18.08
C GLY A 171 0.66 10.30 19.59
N ASN A 172 1.78 10.14 20.31
CA ASN A 172 1.82 10.11 21.78
C ASN A 172 0.88 9.06 22.42
N GLY A 173 0.79 7.86 21.83
CA GLY A 173 -0.05 6.77 22.33
C GLY A 173 -1.50 6.79 21.82
N MET A 174 -1.84 7.76 20.96
CA MET A 174 -3.03 7.72 20.12
C MET A 174 -2.66 7.15 18.75
N PHE A 175 -3.22 5.99 18.42
CA PHE A 175 -3.08 5.38 17.11
C PHE A 175 -4.24 5.80 16.23
N VAL A 176 -3.94 6.22 15.01
CA VAL A 176 -4.94 6.60 14.02
C VAL A 176 -4.65 5.88 12.71
N VAL A 177 -5.67 5.33 12.07
CA VAL A 177 -5.62 4.86 10.69
C VAL A 177 -6.60 5.65 9.84
N LEU A 178 -6.14 6.12 8.69
CA LEU A 178 -6.96 6.66 7.62
C LEU A 178 -6.85 5.72 6.43
N SER A 179 -7.96 5.18 5.96
CA SER A 179 -7.97 4.30 4.80
C SER A 179 -8.10 5.08 3.50
N MET A 180 -7.69 4.45 2.39
CA MET A 180 -7.95 4.97 1.04
C MET A 180 -9.45 5.02 0.69
N GLY A 181 -10.29 4.29 1.43
CA GLY A 181 -11.76 4.31 1.34
C GLY A 181 -12.41 5.47 2.10
N GLY A 182 -11.63 6.25 2.86
CA GLY A 182 -12.11 7.35 3.68
C GLY A 182 -12.68 6.91 5.02
N GLN A 183 -12.40 5.69 5.46
CA GLN A 183 -12.58 5.28 6.85
C GLN A 183 -11.49 5.93 7.70
N ILE A 184 -11.84 6.43 8.87
CA ILE A 184 -10.88 6.84 9.90
C ILE A 184 -11.26 6.18 11.23
N SER A 185 -10.28 5.61 11.92
CA SER A 185 -10.48 5.07 13.26
C SER A 185 -9.27 5.41 14.13
N ALA A 186 -9.52 5.52 15.43
CA ALA A 186 -8.49 5.83 16.41
C ALA A 186 -8.65 5.00 17.69
N SER A 187 -7.53 4.70 18.34
CA SER A 187 -7.46 3.95 19.58
C SER A 187 -6.34 4.49 20.46
N VAL A 188 -6.60 4.60 21.76
CA VAL A 188 -5.56 4.81 22.76
C VAL A 188 -4.98 3.46 23.18
N ARG A 189 -3.70 3.45 23.52
CA ARG A 189 -3.05 2.28 24.10
C ARG A 189 -3.58 1.91 25.48
#